data_AF-A0A2U1W7G8-F1
#
_entry.id   AF-A0A2U1W7G8-F1
#
_cell.length_a   1.000
_cell.length_b   1.000
_cell.length_c   1.000
_cell.angle_alpha   90.00
_cell.angle_beta   90.00
_cell.angle_gamma   90.00
#
_symmetry.space_group_name_H-M   'P 1'
#
loop_
_entity.id
_entity.type
_entity.pdbx_description
1 polymer ?
#
loop_
_entity_poly.entity_id
_entity_poly.type
_entity_poly.pdbx_seq_one_letter_code
_entity_poly.pdbx_strand_id
1 'polypeptide(L)'
;MHIDGWTLLLQAVNFLILVWLLRRFLYRPVLAVIAERQAATERVRSEAEAARQAAEAARQSLEDQRTALPAERDRLIAAARAEAEAERAALLEKARGEADHALEEVRSRLAEERAQALEALQRHAADLGIRLATRLLRDAPAAVLTVPLLDEACAAVESLSPPQRHALADGTDPVPVRLAAAAPLPEGDTARMRDRLAAALGRPVALELVGDPSLIAGVELHFAHSVVRRSWKQALAEAKEEMMRHDSARHSADAVA
;
A
#
# COMPACT_ATOMS: atom_id res chain seq x y z
N MET A 1 -78.41 45.63 -114.89
CA MET A 1 -77.79 45.28 -113.60
C MET A 1 -76.60 44.37 -113.89
N HIS A 2 -75.42 44.94 -114.08
CA HIS A 2 -74.18 44.17 -114.12
C HIS A 2 -73.67 44.08 -112.69
N ILE A 3 -73.68 42.86 -112.16
CA ILE A 3 -72.94 42.55 -110.94
C ILE A 3 -71.54 42.24 -111.45
N ASP A 4 -70.65 43.21 -111.36
CA ASP A 4 -69.24 43.00 -111.70
C ASP A 4 -68.67 41.95 -110.74
N GLY A 5 -68.48 40.70 -111.18
CA GLY A 5 -67.88 39.64 -110.36
C GLY A 5 -66.52 40.02 -109.77
N TRP A 6 -65.88 41.02 -110.37
CA TRP A 6 -64.68 41.69 -109.86
C TRP A 6 -64.92 42.47 -108.56
N THR A 7 -66.03 43.21 -108.44
CA THR A 7 -66.34 43.96 -107.21
C THR A 7 -66.72 43.02 -106.07
N LEU A 8 -67.42 41.92 -106.37
CA LEU A 8 -67.74 40.88 -105.40
C LEU A 8 -66.48 40.17 -104.88
N LEU A 9 -65.52 39.88 -105.77
CA LEU A 9 -64.23 39.30 -105.39
C LEU A 9 -63.42 40.27 -104.51
N LEU A 10 -63.38 41.56 -104.86
CA LEU A 10 -62.72 42.59 -104.04
C LEU A 10 -63.39 42.76 -102.67
N GLN A 11 -64.72 42.68 -102.58
CA GLN A 11 -65.45 42.75 -101.32
C GLN A 11 -65.23 41.49 -100.46
N ALA A 12 -65.17 40.32 -101.08
CA ALA A 12 -64.82 39.07 -100.40
C ALA A 12 -63.38 39.10 -99.87
N VAL A 13 -62.43 39.62 -100.65
CA VAL A 13 -61.04 39.83 -100.22
C VAL A 13 -60.97 40.83 -99.07
N ASN A 14 -61.72 41.93 -99.13
CA ASN A 14 -61.79 42.93 -98.04
C ASN A 14 -62.35 42.31 -96.75
N PHE A 15 -63.45 41.55 -96.85
CA PHE A 15 -64.01 40.83 -95.71
C PHE A 15 -63.04 39.79 -95.15
N LEU A 16 -62.33 39.05 -96.00
CA LEU A 16 -61.36 38.05 -95.57
C LEU A 16 -60.15 38.70 -94.87
N ILE A 17 -59.68 39.84 -95.38
CA ILE A 17 -58.65 40.67 -94.72
C ILE A 17 -59.15 41.15 -93.36
N LEU A 18 -60.39 41.65 -93.28
CA LEU A 18 -60.99 42.11 -92.03
C LEU A 18 -61.13 40.98 -91.00
N VAL A 19 -61.62 39.81 -91.41
CA VAL A 19 -61.73 38.62 -90.55
C VAL A 19 -60.36 38.13 -90.10
N TRP A 20 -59.36 38.15 -90.99
CA TRP A 20 -57.99 37.82 -90.64
C TRP A 20 -57.41 38.81 -89.62
N LEU A 21 -57.66 40.11 -89.81
CA LEU A 21 -57.24 41.17 -88.90
C LEU A 21 -57.92 41.01 -87.53
N LEU A 22 -59.24 40.79 -87.49
CA LEU A 22 -60.00 40.53 -86.26
C LEU A 22 -59.52 39.27 -85.52
N ARG A 23 -59.25 38.19 -86.25
CA ARG A 23 -58.72 36.94 -85.67
C ARG A 23 -57.34 37.17 -85.05
N ARG A 24 -56.48 37.95 -85.71
CA ARG A 24 -55.11 38.22 -85.27
C ARG A 24 -55.05 39.26 -84.14
N PHE A 25 -55.83 40.34 -84.23
CA PHE A 25 -55.80 41.48 -83.32
C PHE A 25 -56.77 41.40 -82.14
N LEU A 26 -57.91 40.70 -82.25
CA LEU A 26 -58.92 40.69 -81.18
C LEU A 26 -59.06 39.32 -80.54
N TYR A 27 -59.30 38.27 -81.32
CA TYR A 27 -59.57 36.93 -80.77
C TYR A 27 -58.36 36.32 -80.04
N ARG A 28 -57.16 36.44 -80.62
CA ARG A 28 -55.94 35.92 -79.99
C ARG A 28 -55.62 36.58 -78.64
N PRO A 29 -55.57 37.92 -78.50
CA PRO A 29 -55.32 38.53 -77.19
C PRO A 29 -56.46 38.31 -76.20
N VAL A 30 -57.72 38.28 -76.62
CA VAL A 30 -58.85 38.00 -75.70
C VAL A 30 -58.79 36.57 -75.15
N LEU A 31 -58.54 35.56 -75.99
CA LEU A 31 -58.34 34.18 -75.51
C LEU A 31 -57.11 34.05 -74.61
N ALA A 32 -56.02 34.78 -74.91
CA ALA A 32 -54.82 34.78 -74.08
C ALA A 32 -55.10 35.33 -72.68
N VAL A 33 -55.85 36.43 -72.55
CA VAL A 33 -56.24 37.02 -71.26
C VAL A 33 -57.17 36.09 -70.46
N ILE A 34 -58.11 35.41 -71.13
CA ILE A 34 -58.99 34.43 -70.49
C ILE A 34 -58.18 33.23 -70.00
N ALA A 35 -57.28 32.69 -70.83
CA ALA A 35 -56.41 31.57 -70.47
C ALA A 35 -55.44 31.94 -69.33
N GLU A 36 -54.89 33.15 -69.34
CA GLU A 36 -54.03 33.67 -68.27
C GLU A 36 -54.79 33.81 -66.95
N ARG A 37 -56.03 34.33 -66.97
CA ARG A 37 -56.88 34.38 -65.78
C ARG A 37 -57.29 33.00 -65.26
N GLN A 38 -57.58 32.05 -66.16
CA GLN A 38 -57.85 30.66 -65.76
C GLN A 38 -56.61 30.02 -65.14
N ALA A 39 -55.43 30.17 -65.77
CA ALA A 39 -54.17 29.64 -65.25
C ALA A 39 -53.77 30.30 -63.91
N ALA A 40 -54.01 31.60 -63.73
CA ALA A 40 -53.76 32.28 -62.46
C ALA A 40 -54.67 31.75 -61.34
N THR A 41 -55.96 31.57 -61.62
CA THR A 41 -56.92 31.00 -60.65
C THR A 41 -56.53 29.56 -60.28
N GLU A 42 -56.17 28.74 -61.27
CA GLU A 42 -55.75 27.36 -61.05
C GLU A 42 -54.45 27.28 -60.26
N ARG A 43 -53.47 28.15 -60.53
CA ARG A 43 -52.24 28.26 -59.73
C ARG A 43 -52.53 28.60 -58.28
N VAL A 44 -53.31 29.67 -58.03
CA VAL A 44 -53.67 30.07 -56.66
C VAL A 44 -54.40 28.93 -55.93
N ARG A 45 -55.28 28.21 -56.62
CA ARG A 45 -55.94 27.03 -56.05
C ARG A 45 -54.96 25.91 -55.72
N SER A 46 -54.08 25.56 -56.65
CA SER A 46 -53.06 24.52 -56.45
C SER A 46 -52.08 24.87 -55.31
N GLU A 47 -51.67 26.13 -55.21
CA GLU A 47 -50.81 26.63 -54.14
C GLU A 47 -51.53 26.59 -52.79
N ALA A 48 -52.82 26.96 -52.75
CA ALA A 48 -53.63 26.87 -51.54
C ALA A 48 -53.87 25.41 -51.09
N GLU A 49 -54.10 24.50 -52.03
CA GLU A 49 -54.24 23.06 -51.74
C GLU A 49 -52.91 22.47 -51.26
N ALA A 50 -51.79 22.80 -51.90
CA ALA A 50 -50.46 22.38 -51.47
C ALA A 50 -50.10 22.95 -50.09
N ALA A 51 -50.41 24.22 -49.82
CA ALA A 51 -50.19 24.84 -48.51
C ALA A 51 -51.04 24.19 -47.41
N ARG A 52 -52.29 23.82 -47.72
CA ARG A 52 -53.15 23.06 -46.79
C ARG A 52 -52.56 21.68 -46.50
N GLN A 53 -52.19 20.92 -47.53
CA GLN A 53 -51.58 19.59 -47.33
C GLN A 53 -50.29 19.67 -46.52
N ALA A 54 -49.43 20.66 -46.78
CA ALA A 54 -48.21 20.88 -46.01
C ALA A 54 -48.51 21.23 -44.55
N ALA A 55 -49.54 22.06 -44.29
CA ALA A 55 -49.95 22.40 -42.94
C ALA A 55 -50.56 21.21 -42.18
N GLU A 56 -51.36 20.37 -42.84
CA GLU A 56 -51.91 19.13 -42.28
C GLU A 56 -50.79 18.14 -41.92
N ALA A 57 -49.84 17.93 -42.83
CA ALA A 57 -48.69 17.05 -42.61
C ALA A 57 -47.79 17.55 -41.46
N ALA A 58 -47.55 18.87 -41.39
CA ALA A 58 -46.81 19.48 -40.29
C ALA A 58 -47.55 19.31 -38.95
N ARG A 59 -48.88 19.46 -38.94
CA ARG A 59 -49.70 19.22 -37.74
C ARG A 59 -49.61 17.77 -37.27
N GLN A 60 -49.77 16.80 -38.17
CA GLN A 60 -49.63 15.38 -37.83
C GLN A 60 -48.24 15.06 -37.28
N SER A 61 -47.18 15.53 -37.92
CA SER A 61 -45.80 15.34 -37.42
C SER A 61 -45.60 15.93 -36.02
N LEU A 62 -46.16 17.11 -35.73
CA LEU A 62 -46.09 17.72 -34.40
C LEU A 62 -46.92 16.95 -33.36
N GLU A 63 -48.08 16.41 -33.73
CA GLU A 63 -48.90 15.57 -32.85
C GLU A 63 -48.21 14.23 -32.55
N ASP A 64 -47.61 13.59 -33.55
CA ASP A 64 -46.83 12.36 -33.38
C ASP A 64 -45.61 12.60 -32.47
N GLN A 65 -44.89 13.70 -32.66
CA GLN A 65 -43.79 14.07 -31.77
C GLN A 65 -44.28 14.36 -30.34
N ARG A 66 -45.40 15.06 -30.19
CA ARG A 66 -46.01 15.34 -28.87
C ARG A 66 -46.45 14.08 -28.15
N THR A 67 -46.93 13.07 -28.87
CA THR A 67 -47.36 11.81 -28.27
C THR A 67 -46.19 10.88 -27.95
N ALA A 68 -45.09 10.96 -28.71
CA ALA A 68 -43.86 10.20 -28.44
C ALA A 68 -43.01 10.78 -27.29
N LEU A 69 -43.00 12.10 -27.13
CA LEU A 69 -42.20 12.83 -26.13
C LEU A 69 -42.30 12.29 -24.68
N PRO A 70 -43.50 12.00 -24.14
CA PRO A 70 -43.63 11.45 -22.78
C PRO A 70 -42.95 10.09 -22.62
N ALA A 71 -43.11 9.19 -23.60
CA ALA A 71 -42.52 7.86 -23.56
C ALA A 71 -40.99 7.93 -23.63
N GLU A 72 -40.44 8.82 -24.45
CA GLU A 72 -39.00 9.03 -24.56
C GLU A 72 -38.42 9.67 -23.29
N ARG A 73 -39.11 10.67 -22.73
CA ARG A 73 -38.77 11.25 -21.42
C ARG A 73 -38.74 10.19 -20.32
N ASP A 74 -39.78 9.35 -20.26
CA ASP A 74 -39.87 8.33 -19.21
C ASP A 74 -38.79 7.25 -19.36
N ARG A 75 -38.43 6.88 -20.61
CA ARG A 75 -37.28 6.01 -20.89
C ARG A 75 -35.96 6.64 -20.43
N LEU A 76 -35.73 7.91 -20.74
CA LEU A 76 -34.52 8.65 -20.32
C LEU A 76 -34.43 8.73 -18.80
N ILE A 77 -35.53 9.05 -18.11
CA ILE A 77 -35.57 9.10 -16.65
C ILE A 77 -35.34 7.71 -16.04
N ALA A 78 -35.93 6.67 -16.61
CA ALA A 78 -35.73 5.30 -16.15
C ALA A 78 -34.27 4.84 -16.32
N ALA A 79 -33.65 5.15 -17.46
CA ALA A 79 -32.25 4.86 -17.73
C ALA A 79 -31.33 5.60 -16.75
N ALA A 80 -31.55 6.92 -16.57
CA ALA A 80 -30.78 7.72 -15.62
C ALA A 80 -30.91 7.23 -14.18
N ARG A 81 -32.11 6.76 -13.77
CA ARG A 81 -32.32 6.15 -12.44
C ARG A 81 -31.58 4.83 -12.30
N ALA A 82 -31.63 3.98 -13.31
CA ALA A 82 -30.94 2.69 -13.30
C ALA A 82 -29.41 2.88 -13.22
N GLU A 83 -28.88 3.84 -13.98
CA GLU A 83 -27.46 4.19 -13.95
C GLU A 83 -27.05 4.78 -12.59
N ALA A 84 -27.84 5.70 -12.04
CA ALA A 84 -27.59 6.26 -10.72
C ALA A 84 -27.61 5.20 -9.60
N GLU A 85 -28.55 4.24 -9.64
CA GLU A 85 -28.58 3.14 -8.67
C GLU A 85 -27.40 2.18 -8.84
N ALA A 86 -26.97 1.90 -10.08
CA ALA A 86 -25.79 1.09 -10.36
C ALA A 86 -24.51 1.77 -9.87
N GLU A 87 -24.36 3.06 -10.12
CA GLU A 87 -23.22 3.85 -9.64
C GLU A 87 -23.21 3.95 -8.12
N ARG A 88 -24.39 4.17 -7.51
CA ARG A 88 -24.53 4.16 -6.05
C ARG A 88 -24.14 2.82 -5.44
N ALA A 89 -24.57 1.71 -6.03
CA ALA A 89 -24.18 0.37 -5.58
C ALA A 89 -22.67 0.15 -5.71
N ALA A 90 -22.06 0.56 -6.83
CA ALA A 90 -20.63 0.47 -7.05
C ALA A 90 -19.83 1.32 -6.05
N LEU A 91 -20.27 2.54 -5.77
CA LEU A 91 -19.65 3.42 -4.77
C LEU A 91 -19.76 2.85 -3.36
N LEU A 92 -20.91 2.29 -2.99
CA LEU A 92 -21.09 1.64 -1.69
C LEU A 92 -20.20 0.40 -1.54
N GLU A 93 -20.09 -0.40 -2.59
CA GLU A 93 -19.23 -1.59 -2.56
C GLU A 93 -17.76 -1.22 -2.50
N LYS A 94 -17.34 -0.19 -3.25
CA LYS A 94 -15.99 0.36 -3.16
C LYS A 94 -15.70 0.90 -1.76
N ALA A 95 -16.62 1.68 -1.18
CA ALA A 95 -16.47 2.22 0.17
C ALA A 95 -16.39 1.12 1.25
N ARG A 96 -17.15 0.03 1.09
CA ARG A 96 -17.04 -1.17 1.96
C ARG A 96 -15.68 -1.84 1.81
N GLY A 97 -15.23 -2.07 0.58
CA GLY A 97 -13.91 -2.66 0.34
C GLY A 97 -12.77 -1.80 0.90
N GLU A 98 -12.84 -0.48 0.76
CA GLU A 98 -11.87 0.45 1.35
C GLU A 98 -11.92 0.42 2.89
N ALA A 99 -13.12 0.36 3.48
CA ALA A 99 -13.28 0.25 4.94
C ALA A 99 -12.74 -1.07 5.49
N ASP A 100 -13.00 -2.19 4.81
CA ASP A 100 -12.48 -3.51 5.20
C ASP A 100 -10.96 -3.56 5.09
N HIS A 101 -10.39 -3.00 4.02
CA HIS A 101 -8.94 -2.89 3.87
C HIS A 101 -8.32 -2.02 4.96
N ALA A 102 -8.93 -0.87 5.29
CA ALA A 102 -8.46 -0.01 6.36
C ALA A 102 -8.53 -0.71 7.73
N LEU A 103 -9.60 -1.48 8.00
CA LEU A 103 -9.72 -2.27 9.22
C LEU A 103 -8.65 -3.33 9.33
N GLU A 104 -8.32 -4.02 8.23
CA GLU A 104 -7.28 -5.05 8.23
C GLU A 104 -5.89 -4.44 8.44
N GLU A 105 -5.61 -3.30 7.82
CA GLU A 105 -4.36 -2.56 8.04
C GLU A 105 -4.23 -2.11 9.51
N VAL A 106 -5.31 -1.59 10.10
CA VAL A 106 -5.34 -1.22 11.53
C VAL A 106 -5.12 -2.44 12.43
N ARG A 107 -5.72 -3.60 12.11
CA ARG A 107 -5.50 -4.84 12.87
C ARG A 107 -4.05 -5.31 12.79
N SER A 108 -3.45 -5.30 11.60
CA SER A 108 -2.03 -5.65 11.40
C SER A 108 -1.12 -4.73 12.21
N ARG A 109 -1.31 -3.41 12.11
CA ARG A 109 -0.55 -2.43 12.88
C ARG A 109 -0.72 -2.63 14.39
N LEU A 110 -1.94 -2.89 14.85
CA LEU A 110 -2.21 -3.15 16.27
C LEU A 110 -1.53 -4.43 16.76
N ALA A 111 -1.47 -5.47 15.93
CA ALA A 111 -0.76 -6.71 16.25
C ALA A 111 0.75 -6.47 16.37
N GLU A 112 1.34 -5.73 15.43
CA GLU A 112 2.75 -5.33 15.46
C GLU A 112 3.08 -4.46 16.68
N GLU A 113 2.26 -3.44 16.96
CA GLU A 113 2.44 -2.58 18.14
C GLU A 113 2.34 -3.37 19.44
N ARG A 114 1.41 -4.32 19.54
CA ARG A 114 1.30 -5.22 20.69
C ARG A 114 2.53 -6.11 20.85
N ALA A 115 3.02 -6.69 19.76
CA ALA A 115 4.23 -7.51 19.79
C ALA A 115 5.44 -6.69 20.26
N GLN A 116 5.62 -5.49 19.72
CA GLN A 116 6.68 -4.57 20.13
C GLN A 116 6.55 -4.13 21.59
N ALA A 117 5.33 -3.84 22.05
CA ALA A 117 5.08 -3.46 23.45
C ALA A 117 5.37 -4.61 24.42
N LEU A 118 4.98 -5.85 24.06
CA LEU A 118 5.31 -7.04 24.84
C LEU A 118 6.81 -7.27 24.88
N GLU A 119 7.51 -7.18 23.74
CA GLU A 119 8.97 -7.33 23.70
C GLU A 119 9.68 -6.26 24.57
N ALA A 120 9.23 -5.01 24.50
CA ALA A 120 9.75 -3.92 25.33
C ALA A 120 9.52 -4.18 26.83
N LEU A 121 8.34 -4.70 27.21
CA LEU A 121 8.01 -5.07 28.58
C LEU A 121 8.88 -6.23 29.08
N GLN A 122 9.09 -7.25 28.26
CA GLN A 122 9.95 -8.39 28.59
C GLN A 122 11.40 -7.96 28.80
N ARG A 123 11.94 -7.12 27.91
CA ARG A 123 13.28 -6.52 28.09
C ARG A 123 13.38 -5.76 29.41
N HIS A 124 12.36 -4.97 29.75
CA HIS A 124 12.31 -4.26 31.03
C HIS A 124 12.26 -5.22 32.23
N ALA A 125 11.48 -6.29 32.14
CA ALA A 125 11.38 -7.31 33.18
C ALA A 125 12.71 -8.04 33.39
N ALA A 126 13.40 -8.44 32.31
CA ALA A 126 14.72 -9.06 32.37
C ALA A 126 15.74 -8.10 33.01
N ASP A 127 15.73 -6.83 32.61
CA ASP A 127 16.63 -5.82 33.16
C ASP A 127 16.37 -5.54 34.65
N LEU A 128 15.10 -5.50 35.07
CA LEU A 128 14.72 -5.43 36.48
C LEU A 128 15.17 -6.68 37.25
N GLY A 129 14.96 -7.88 36.71
CA GLY A 129 15.39 -9.13 37.32
C GLY A 129 16.89 -9.19 37.53
N ILE A 130 17.67 -8.78 36.53
CA ILE A 130 19.14 -8.71 36.63
C ILE A 130 19.59 -7.67 37.63
N ARG A 131 18.95 -6.49 37.67
CA ARG A 131 19.27 -5.48 38.69
C ARG A 131 19.00 -6.00 40.11
N LEU A 132 17.88 -6.69 40.31
CA LEU A 132 17.54 -7.29 41.59
C LEU A 132 18.54 -8.39 41.97
N ALA A 133 18.82 -9.32 41.06
CA ALA A 133 19.82 -10.38 41.28
C ALA A 133 21.21 -9.79 41.57
N THR A 134 21.63 -8.79 40.80
CA THR A 134 22.91 -8.07 41.03
C THR A 134 22.96 -7.46 42.43
N ARG A 135 21.88 -6.82 42.88
CA ARG A 135 21.80 -6.24 44.21
C ARG A 135 21.89 -7.31 45.30
N LEU A 136 21.10 -8.38 45.20
CA LEU A 136 21.11 -9.49 46.15
C LEU A 136 22.48 -10.18 46.23
N LEU A 137 23.15 -10.37 45.09
CA LEU A 137 24.48 -10.96 45.04
C LEU A 137 25.56 -10.05 45.63
N ARG A 138 25.40 -8.72 45.55
CA ARG A 138 26.29 -7.76 46.22
C ARG A 138 26.07 -7.69 47.73
N ASP A 139 24.83 -7.89 48.18
CA ASP A 139 24.50 -7.91 49.61
C ASP A 139 25.02 -9.20 50.29
N ALA A 140 25.29 -10.25 49.52
CA ALA A 140 25.89 -11.49 50.01
C ALA A 140 27.43 -11.38 50.18
N PRO A 141 28.05 -12.14 51.10
CA PRO A 141 29.50 -12.10 51.31
C PRO A 141 30.25 -12.59 50.06
N ALA A 142 30.98 -11.69 49.40
CA ALA A 142 31.71 -11.97 48.17
C ALA A 142 32.70 -13.16 48.29
N ALA A 143 33.31 -13.35 49.47
CA ALA A 143 34.24 -14.45 49.72
C ALA A 143 33.57 -15.83 49.57
N VAL A 144 32.35 -16.00 50.08
CA VAL A 144 31.60 -17.28 50.01
C VAL A 144 31.18 -17.58 48.57
N LEU A 145 30.78 -16.53 47.83
CA LEU A 145 30.37 -16.67 46.44
C LEU A 145 31.55 -16.90 45.49
N THR A 146 32.78 -16.50 45.85
CA THR A 146 33.92 -16.53 44.94
C THR A 146 34.63 -17.89 44.92
N VAL A 147 34.65 -18.64 46.03
CA VAL A 147 35.37 -19.92 46.13
C VAL A 147 34.92 -20.97 45.09
N PRO A 148 33.60 -21.21 44.86
CA PRO A 148 33.18 -22.16 43.83
C PRO A 148 33.59 -21.74 42.42
N LEU A 149 33.46 -20.44 42.09
CA LEU A 149 33.86 -19.91 40.78
C LEU A 149 35.38 -19.96 40.57
N LEU A 150 36.14 -19.87 41.66
CA LEU A 150 37.59 -20.02 41.66
C LEU A 150 38.00 -21.45 41.32
N ASP A 151 37.34 -22.46 41.89
CA ASP A 151 37.57 -23.86 41.54
C ASP A 151 37.16 -24.19 40.09
N GLU A 152 36.06 -23.62 39.61
CA GLU A 152 35.63 -23.73 38.20
C GLU A 152 36.63 -23.07 37.23
N ALA A 153 37.26 -21.96 37.63
CA ALA A 153 38.28 -21.30 36.81
C ALA A 153 39.53 -22.17 36.67
N CYS A 154 39.99 -22.82 37.75
CA CYS A 154 41.07 -23.81 37.67
C CYS A 154 40.70 -24.96 36.73
N ALA A 155 39.51 -25.54 36.92
CA ALA A 155 39.05 -26.68 36.12
C ALA A 155 38.92 -26.33 34.63
N ALA A 156 38.52 -25.10 34.32
CA ALA A 156 38.47 -24.60 32.96
C ALA A 156 39.86 -24.58 32.31
N VAL A 157 40.91 -24.17 33.03
CA VAL A 157 42.31 -24.20 32.53
C VAL A 157 42.85 -25.63 32.44
N GLU A 158 42.52 -26.48 33.41
CA GLU A 158 42.94 -27.90 33.45
C GLU A 158 42.37 -28.71 32.28
N SER A 159 41.13 -28.41 31.87
CA SER A 159 40.42 -29.07 30.76
C SER A 159 40.84 -28.58 29.37
N LEU A 160 41.67 -27.54 29.27
CA LEU A 160 42.21 -27.09 27.98
C LEU A 160 43.14 -28.13 27.37
N SER A 161 43.14 -28.22 26.04
CA SER A 161 44.02 -29.11 25.30
C SER A 161 45.51 -28.73 25.50
N PRO A 162 46.46 -29.68 25.38
CA PRO A 162 47.90 -29.38 25.48
C PRO A 162 48.39 -28.18 24.66
N PRO A 163 48.00 -27.98 23.37
CA PRO A 163 48.44 -26.80 22.61
C PRO A 163 47.86 -25.49 23.16
N GLN A 164 46.63 -25.49 23.67
CA GLN A 164 46.04 -24.31 24.30
C GLN A 164 46.77 -23.95 25.60
N ARG A 165 47.10 -24.94 26.44
CA ARG A 165 47.87 -24.70 27.68
C ARG A 165 49.27 -24.13 27.41
N HIS A 166 49.94 -24.58 26.35
CA HIS A 166 51.21 -23.99 25.92
C HIS A 166 51.03 -22.55 25.42
N ALA A 167 49.95 -22.25 24.69
CA ALA A 167 49.64 -20.89 24.23
C ALA A 167 49.37 -19.92 25.39
N LEU A 168 48.78 -20.39 26.50
CA LEU A 168 48.55 -19.57 27.71
C LEU A 168 49.87 -19.16 28.41
N ALA A 169 50.90 -20.00 28.35
CA ALA A 169 52.19 -19.73 28.98
C ALA A 169 53.10 -18.80 28.15
N ASP A 170 52.85 -18.70 26.84
CA ASP A 170 53.59 -17.86 25.88
C ASP A 170 55.12 -18.01 25.95
N GLY A 171 55.60 -19.20 26.35
CA GLY A 171 57.03 -19.48 26.52
C GLY A 171 57.70 -18.86 27.75
N THR A 172 57.00 -18.05 28.54
CA THR A 172 57.52 -17.33 29.71
C THR A 172 57.72 -18.25 30.93
N ASP A 173 58.71 -17.95 31.78
CA ASP A 173 58.97 -18.66 33.03
C ASP A 173 59.51 -17.68 34.12
N PRO A 174 58.76 -17.42 35.21
CA PRO A 174 57.42 -17.90 35.52
C PRO A 174 56.34 -17.25 34.63
N VAL A 175 55.21 -17.94 34.46
CA VAL A 175 54.07 -17.44 33.67
C VAL A 175 53.38 -16.31 34.45
N PRO A 176 53.30 -15.07 33.91
CA PRO A 176 52.59 -13.98 34.58
C PRO A 176 51.08 -14.17 34.42
N VAL A 177 50.37 -14.23 35.54
CA VAL A 177 48.90 -14.33 35.58
C VAL A 177 48.37 -13.26 36.50
N ARG A 178 47.51 -12.38 35.98
CA ARG A 178 46.79 -11.41 36.81
C ARG A 178 45.44 -11.99 37.20
N LEU A 179 45.22 -12.12 38.50
CA LEU A 179 43.97 -12.59 39.09
C LEU A 179 43.15 -11.37 39.55
N ALA A 180 42.11 -11.06 38.79
CA ALA A 180 41.13 -10.06 39.19
C ALA A 180 40.03 -10.71 40.04
N ALA A 181 39.78 -10.21 41.25
CA ALA A 181 38.75 -10.72 42.16
C ALA A 181 37.91 -9.58 42.74
N ALA A 182 36.63 -9.86 43.03
CA ALA A 182 35.71 -8.86 43.57
C ALA A 182 36.03 -8.40 45.00
N ALA A 183 36.71 -9.25 45.77
CA ALA A 183 37.11 -8.99 47.14
C ALA A 183 38.48 -9.65 47.43
N PRO A 184 39.19 -9.21 48.49
CA PRO A 184 40.43 -9.86 48.91
C PRO A 184 40.18 -11.35 49.20
N LEU A 185 40.94 -12.20 48.54
CA LEU A 185 40.87 -13.65 48.73
C LEU A 185 41.74 -14.07 49.92
N PRO A 186 41.35 -15.11 50.68
CA PRO A 186 42.22 -15.71 51.68
C PRO A 186 43.55 -16.14 51.05
N GLU A 187 44.66 -15.94 51.76
CA GLU A 187 46.00 -16.32 51.29
C GLU A 187 46.09 -17.82 50.98
N GLY A 188 45.37 -18.66 51.72
CA GLY A 188 45.29 -20.10 51.49
C GLY A 188 44.66 -20.48 50.15
N ASP A 189 43.59 -19.79 49.72
CA ASP A 189 42.92 -20.06 48.45
C ASP A 189 43.76 -19.59 47.26
N THR A 190 44.45 -18.46 47.43
CA THR A 190 45.36 -17.93 46.40
C THR A 190 46.58 -18.85 46.21
N ALA A 191 47.15 -19.38 47.29
CA ALA A 191 48.24 -20.34 47.23
C ALA A 191 47.80 -21.65 46.56
N ARG A 192 46.63 -22.19 46.94
CA ARG A 192 46.04 -23.39 46.33
C ARG A 192 45.80 -23.20 44.82
N MET A 193 45.28 -22.04 44.42
CA MET A 193 45.07 -21.68 43.01
C MET A 193 46.41 -21.63 42.25
N ARG A 194 47.43 -20.97 42.82
CA ARG A 194 48.76 -20.89 42.21
C ARG A 194 49.32 -22.28 41.89
N ASP A 195 49.24 -23.17 42.86
CA ASP A 195 49.82 -24.51 42.76
C ASP A 195 49.04 -25.36 41.75
N ARG A 196 47.71 -25.24 41.70
CA ARG A 196 46.87 -25.88 40.68
C ARG A 196 47.17 -25.37 39.27
N LEU A 197 47.29 -24.05 39.08
CA LEU A 197 47.65 -23.47 37.79
C LEU A 197 49.07 -23.87 37.36
N ALA A 198 50.02 -23.91 38.29
CA ALA A 198 51.38 -24.35 38.01
C ALA A 198 51.43 -25.82 37.58
N ALA A 199 50.63 -26.68 38.22
CA ALA A 199 50.47 -28.09 37.82
C ALA A 199 49.81 -28.22 36.45
N ALA A 200 48.77 -27.43 36.16
CA ALA A 200 48.06 -27.46 34.88
C ALA A 200 48.91 -26.96 33.70
N LEU A 201 49.74 -25.93 33.94
CA LEU A 201 50.61 -25.31 32.93
C LEU A 201 52.01 -25.97 32.85
N GLY A 202 52.36 -26.82 33.81
CA GLY A 202 53.66 -27.51 33.89
C GLY A 202 54.86 -26.58 34.18
N ARG A 203 54.60 -25.37 34.68
CA ARG A 203 55.59 -24.30 34.93
C ARG A 203 55.17 -23.44 36.13
N PRO A 204 56.10 -22.80 36.85
CA PRO A 204 55.73 -21.91 37.95
C PRO A 204 54.97 -20.68 37.46
N VAL A 205 53.99 -20.23 38.25
CA VAL A 205 53.08 -19.12 37.93
C VAL A 205 53.34 -17.96 38.89
N ALA A 206 53.55 -16.76 38.33
CA ALA A 206 53.61 -15.51 39.07
C ALA A 206 52.21 -14.88 39.09
N LEU A 207 51.52 -14.96 40.23
CA LEU A 207 50.19 -14.39 40.40
C LEU A 207 50.25 -12.95 40.92
N GLU A 208 49.64 -12.03 40.18
CA GLU A 208 49.37 -10.65 40.62
C GLU A 208 47.89 -10.50 40.97
N LEU A 209 47.58 -10.16 42.22
CA LEU A 209 46.21 -9.93 42.68
C LEU A 209 45.76 -8.51 42.39
N VAL A 210 44.61 -8.36 41.72
CA VAL A 210 43.97 -7.07 41.46
C VAL A 210 42.53 -7.09 41.95
N GLY A 211 42.13 -6.08 42.72
CA GLY A 211 40.75 -5.92 43.17
C GLY A 211 39.89 -5.28 42.08
N ASP A 212 38.85 -5.98 41.62
CA ASP A 212 37.84 -5.44 40.70
C ASP A 212 36.41 -5.65 41.26
N PRO A 213 35.86 -4.65 41.97
CA PRO A 213 34.51 -4.75 42.55
C PRO A 213 33.40 -4.78 41.49
N SER A 214 33.70 -4.53 40.21
CA SER A 214 32.71 -4.61 39.14
C SER A 214 32.28 -6.05 38.83
N LEU A 215 33.06 -7.04 39.26
CA LEU A 215 32.81 -8.47 39.04
C LEU A 215 31.66 -9.03 39.89
N ILE A 216 31.13 -8.27 40.86
CA ILE A 216 30.14 -8.67 41.88
C ILE A 216 30.70 -9.74 42.82
N ALA A 217 30.98 -10.93 42.29
CA ALA A 217 31.70 -12.01 42.93
C ALA A 217 32.27 -12.95 41.85
N GLY A 218 33.38 -13.62 42.14
CA GLY A 218 34.11 -14.46 41.18
C GLY A 218 35.51 -13.94 40.83
N VAL A 219 36.10 -14.59 39.84
CA VAL A 219 37.49 -14.38 39.42
C VAL A 219 37.64 -14.26 37.90
N GLU A 220 38.59 -13.45 37.47
CA GLU A 220 39.09 -13.45 36.10
C GLU A 220 40.61 -13.68 36.09
N LEU A 221 41.05 -14.64 35.30
CA LEU A 221 42.46 -14.94 35.08
C LEU A 221 42.89 -14.32 33.75
N HIS A 222 43.74 -13.31 33.84
CA HIS A 222 44.28 -12.59 32.68
C HIS A 222 45.68 -13.12 32.39
N PHE A 223 45.81 -13.81 31.25
CA PHE A 223 47.07 -14.24 30.66
C PHE A 223 47.49 -13.27 29.54
N ALA A 224 48.68 -13.42 28.98
CA ALA A 224 49.22 -12.52 27.96
C ALA A 224 48.28 -12.29 26.76
N HIS A 225 47.65 -13.37 26.26
CA HIS A 225 46.80 -13.34 25.06
C HIS A 225 45.39 -13.91 25.27
N SER A 226 45.02 -14.23 26.51
CA SER A 226 43.74 -14.87 26.80
C SER A 226 43.22 -14.51 28.19
N VAL A 227 41.91 -14.47 28.34
CA VAL A 227 41.26 -14.22 29.64
C VAL A 227 40.27 -15.35 29.92
N VAL A 228 40.40 -15.99 31.08
CA VAL A 228 39.43 -16.96 31.57
C VAL A 228 38.56 -16.26 32.61
N ARG A 229 37.26 -16.12 32.30
CA ARG A 229 36.31 -15.40 33.15
C ARG A 229 35.37 -16.40 33.84
N ARG A 230 35.25 -16.25 35.16
CA ARG A 230 34.28 -16.95 36.01
C ARG A 230 33.76 -15.97 37.05
N SER A 231 32.77 -15.16 36.64
CA SER A 231 32.13 -14.17 37.52
C SER A 231 30.62 -14.20 37.43
N TRP A 232 29.96 -13.76 38.51
CA TRP A 232 28.50 -13.60 38.53
C TRP A 232 28.02 -12.52 37.55
N LYS A 233 28.85 -11.51 37.27
CA LYS A 233 28.62 -10.53 36.20
C LYS A 233 28.46 -11.20 34.84
N GLN A 234 29.35 -12.15 34.51
CA GLN A 234 29.26 -12.90 33.27
C GLN A 234 28.02 -13.81 33.25
N ALA A 235 27.78 -14.58 34.33
CA ALA A 235 26.62 -15.47 34.41
C ALA A 235 25.29 -14.71 34.24
N LEU A 236 25.16 -13.52 34.84
CA LEU A 236 23.98 -12.67 34.65
C LEU A 236 23.87 -12.09 33.23
N ALA A 237 24.99 -11.77 32.59
CA ALA A 237 24.99 -11.31 31.20
C ALA A 237 24.59 -12.43 30.23
N GLU A 238 25.10 -13.64 30.44
CA GLU A 238 24.74 -14.83 29.67
C GLU A 238 23.27 -15.20 29.88
N ALA A 239 22.77 -15.16 31.12
CA ALA A 239 21.35 -15.37 31.41
C ALA A 239 20.45 -14.32 30.73
N LYS A 240 20.88 -13.05 30.67
CA LYS A 240 20.17 -12.00 29.92
C LYS A 240 20.07 -12.38 28.44
N GLU A 241 21.20 -12.74 27.83
CA GLU A 241 21.24 -13.08 26.41
C GLU A 241 20.46 -14.35 26.09
N GLU A 242 20.49 -15.35 26.97
CA GLU A 242 19.73 -16.59 26.80
C GLU A 242 18.22 -16.34 26.90
N MET A 243 17.78 -15.54 27.89
CA MET A 243 16.38 -15.12 27.99
C MET A 243 15.93 -14.37 26.74
N MET A 244 16.77 -13.48 26.21
CA MET A 244 16.49 -12.73 24.97
C MET A 244 16.50 -13.63 23.71
N ARG A 245 17.36 -14.66 23.66
CA ARG A 245 17.45 -15.62 22.54
C ARG A 245 16.32 -16.64 22.51
N HIS A 246 15.92 -17.17 23.67
CA HIS A 246 14.80 -18.10 23.76
C HIS A 246 13.47 -17.41 23.40
N ASP A 247 13.36 -16.11 23.68
CA ASP A 247 12.16 -15.33 23.37
C ASP A 247 12.05 -14.98 21.88
N SER A 248 13.16 -14.59 21.23
CA SER A 248 13.17 -14.38 19.78
C SER A 248 12.85 -15.65 18.98
N ALA A 249 13.23 -16.82 19.49
CA ALA A 249 12.91 -18.12 18.90
C ALA A 249 11.44 -18.55 19.11
N ARG A 250 10.78 -18.10 20.19
CA ARG A 250 9.33 -18.35 20.40
C ARG A 250 8.48 -17.42 19.55
N HIS A 251 8.83 -16.15 19.46
CA HIS A 251 8.12 -15.19 18.61
C HIS A 251 8.19 -15.53 17.12
N SER A 252 9.31 -16.08 16.64
CA SER A 252 9.40 -16.54 15.24
C SER A 252 8.55 -17.79 14.95
N ALA A 253 8.30 -18.63 15.95
CA ALA A 253 7.44 -19.79 15.82
C ALA A 253 5.95 -19.41 15.81
N ASP A 254 5.54 -18.48 16.69
CA ASP A 254 4.15 -18.01 16.77
C ASP A 254 3.76 -17.08 15.61
N ALA A 255 4.71 -16.38 14.97
CA ALA A 255 4.44 -15.53 13.80
C ALA A 255 4.26 -16.32 12.48
N VAL A 256 4.58 -17.62 12.46
CA VAL A 256 4.49 -18.50 11.28
C VAL A 256 3.27 -19.43 11.33
N ALA A 257 2.59 -19.51 12.49
CA ALA A 257 1.39 -20.31 12.72
C ALA A 257 0.11 -19.48 12.58
#